data_AF-A0A7V8XNW3-F1
#
_entry.id   AF-A0A7V8XNW3-F1
#
_cell.length_a   1.000
_cell.length_b   1.000
_cell.length_c   1.000
_cell.angle_alpha   90.00
_cell.angle_beta   90.00
_cell.angle_gamma   90.00
#
_symmetry.space_group_name_H-M   'P 1'
#
loop_
_entity.id
_entity.type
_entity.pdbx_description
1 polymer ?
#
loop_
_entity_poly.entity_id
_entity_poly.type
_entity_poly.pdbx_seq_one_letter_code
_entity_poly.pdbx_strand_id
1 'polypeptide(L)'
;MTMRLAAGVLAGILAVLAPCCAPVLAEPTRPLVSLPVFVTDARGHSIRNLGLPDIEIAEGGTPQKIASVTFREAASRRVAIFLDEYHVSPGASTARAREALTAFAVRHL
;
A
#
# COMPACT_ATOMS: atom_id res chain seq x y z
N MET A 1 -10.12 57.43 -68.06
CA MET A 1 -9.88 55.98 -68.18
C MET A 1 -8.38 55.81 -68.37
N THR A 2 -7.74 54.90 -67.61
CA THR A 2 -6.28 54.63 -67.44
C THR A 2 -5.49 55.66 -66.61
N MET A 3 -4.54 55.32 -65.75
CA MET A 3 -4.31 54.18 -64.83
C MET A 3 -3.30 54.69 -63.78
N ARG A 4 -3.51 54.37 -62.51
CA ARG A 4 -2.64 54.76 -61.36
C ARG A 4 -1.80 53.55 -60.91
N LEU A 5 -0.54 53.84 -60.55
CA LEU A 5 0.26 53.28 -59.42
C LEU A 5 0.49 51.75 -59.40
N ALA A 6 1.50 51.16 -58.78
CA ALA A 6 2.83 51.51 -58.28
C ALA A 6 3.40 50.17 -57.79
N ALA A 7 4.72 50.04 -57.80
CA ALA A 7 5.46 48.89 -57.28
C ALA A 7 5.22 48.67 -55.76
N GLY A 8 5.28 47.41 -55.32
CA GLY A 8 5.25 47.06 -53.90
C GLY A 8 5.71 45.62 -53.66
N VAL A 9 6.94 45.49 -53.17
CA VAL A 9 7.67 44.26 -52.85
C VAL A 9 6.95 43.46 -51.74
N LEU A 10 6.65 42.18 -51.98
CA LEU A 10 6.09 41.27 -50.99
C LEU A 10 7.23 40.48 -50.33
N ALA A 11 7.73 40.99 -49.20
CA ALA A 11 8.66 40.28 -48.33
C ALA A 11 7.89 39.28 -47.45
N GLY A 12 8.32 38.02 -47.48
CA GLY A 12 7.71 36.91 -46.76
C GLY A 12 7.89 36.96 -45.25
N ILE A 13 6.89 36.45 -44.53
CA ILE A 13 6.97 36.12 -43.12
C ILE A 13 6.79 34.60 -43.01
N LEU A 14 7.88 33.91 -42.69
CA LEU A 14 7.89 32.50 -42.32
C LEU A 14 7.56 32.41 -40.83
N ALA A 15 6.31 32.05 -40.51
CA ALA A 15 5.89 31.81 -39.12
C ALA A 15 6.43 30.44 -38.65
N VAL A 16 7.42 30.47 -37.75
CA VAL A 16 7.92 29.28 -37.06
C VAL A 16 6.89 28.87 -36.01
N LEU A 17 6.20 27.75 -36.24
CA LEU A 17 5.38 27.07 -35.25
C LEU A 17 6.31 26.32 -34.27
N ALA A 18 6.51 26.90 -33.09
CA ALA A 18 7.14 26.19 -31.98
C ALA A 18 6.10 25.26 -31.31
N PRO A 19 6.37 23.95 -31.17
CA PRO A 19 5.49 23.07 -30.40
C PRO A 19 5.72 23.34 -28.90
N CYS A 20 4.68 23.85 -28.23
CA CYS A 20 4.62 23.86 -26.77
C CYS A 20 4.48 22.42 -26.26
N CYS A 21 5.59 21.70 -26.18
CA CYS A 21 5.66 20.45 -25.42
C CYS A 21 5.73 20.83 -23.94
N ALA A 22 4.56 20.88 -23.28
CA ALA A 22 4.53 21.05 -21.83
C ALA A 22 5.21 19.83 -21.18
N PRO A 23 6.15 20.01 -20.25
CA PRO A 23 6.64 18.89 -19.47
C PRO A 23 5.49 18.41 -18.57
N VAL A 24 5.00 17.20 -18.81
CA VAL A 24 4.24 16.48 -17.79
C VAL A 24 5.19 16.28 -16.63
N LEU A 25 5.00 17.04 -15.55
CA LEU A 25 5.58 16.71 -14.26
C LEU A 25 5.01 15.33 -13.89
N ALA A 26 5.80 14.28 -14.09
CA ALA A 26 5.48 12.98 -13.56
C ALA A 26 5.36 13.13 -12.04
N GLU A 27 4.16 12.91 -11.50
CA GLU A 27 3.98 12.89 -10.05
C GLU A 27 4.94 11.86 -9.47
N PRO A 28 5.69 12.18 -8.40
CA PRO A 28 6.60 11.22 -7.80
C PRO A 28 5.80 9.99 -7.38
N THR A 29 6.14 8.84 -7.96
CA THR A 29 5.56 7.54 -7.61
C THR A 29 5.86 7.26 -6.14
N ARG A 30 4.95 7.63 -5.24
CA ARG A 30 5.07 7.27 -3.83
C ARG A 30 4.93 5.75 -3.73
N PRO A 31 5.84 5.07 -3.00
CA PRO A 31 5.74 3.62 -2.85
C PRO A 31 4.43 3.26 -2.15
N LEU A 32 3.72 2.28 -2.68
CA LEU A 32 2.51 1.75 -2.05
C LEU A 32 2.92 0.98 -0.79
N VAL A 33 2.42 1.42 0.38
CA VAL A 33 2.68 0.76 1.67
C VAL A 33 1.48 -0.10 2.04
N SER A 34 1.74 -1.37 2.38
CA SER A 34 0.71 -2.30 2.86
C SER A 34 0.70 -2.34 4.39
N LEU A 35 -0.44 -2.01 5.00
CA LEU A 35 -0.62 -1.95 6.45
C LEU A 35 -1.63 -3.02 6.91
N PRO A 36 -1.24 -3.98 7.76
CA PRO A 36 -2.19 -4.90 8.39
C PRO A 36 -2.88 -4.20 9.58
N VAL A 37 -4.21 -4.21 9.60
CA VAL A 37 -5.02 -3.61 10.66
C VAL A 37 -6.00 -4.64 11.20
N PHE A 38 -6.14 -4.71 12.54
CA PHE A 38 -7.11 -5.56 13.23
C PHE A 38 -8.08 -4.66 14.00
N VAL A 39 -9.38 -4.82 13.75
CA VAL A 39 -10.42 -4.02 14.42
C VAL A 39 -11.41 -4.95 15.12
N THR A 40 -11.60 -4.70 16.41
CA THR A 40 -12.49 -5.48 17.29
C THR A 40 -13.46 -4.57 18.03
N ASP A 41 -14.63 -5.10 18.37
CA ASP A 41 -15.55 -4.46 19.30
C ASP A 41 -15.01 -4.49 20.75
N ALA A 42 -15.76 -3.87 21.67
CA ALA A 42 -15.41 -3.84 23.10
C ALA A 42 -15.41 -5.23 23.78
N ARG A 43 -15.99 -6.25 23.15
CA ARG A 43 -16.04 -7.64 23.62
C ARG A 43 -14.94 -8.50 22.98
N GLY A 44 -14.13 -7.93 22.09
CA GLY A 44 -13.06 -8.62 21.37
C GLY A 44 -13.48 -9.30 20.06
N HIS A 45 -14.72 -9.12 19.58
CA HIS A 45 -15.13 -9.71 18.29
C HIS A 45 -14.65 -8.87 17.12
N SER A 46 -14.15 -9.53 16.07
CA SER A 46 -13.77 -8.85 14.83
C SER A 46 -14.97 -8.20 14.15
N ILE A 47 -14.81 -6.93 13.75
CA ILE A 47 -15.81 -6.20 12.97
C ILE A 47 -15.62 -6.58 11.49
N ARG A 48 -16.62 -7.22 10.88
CA ARG A 48 -16.50 -7.84 9.55
C ARG A 48 -16.95 -6.95 8.39
N ASN A 49 -17.62 -5.84 8.68
CA ASN A 49 -18.30 -4.98 7.72
C ASN A 49 -17.65 -3.61 7.55
N LEU A 50 -16.38 -3.45 7.93
CA LEU A 50 -15.63 -2.20 7.71
C LEU A 50 -15.31 -2.02 6.23
N GLY A 51 -15.65 -0.83 5.71
CA GLY A 51 -15.37 -0.43 4.34
C GLY A 51 -14.35 0.71 4.26
N LEU A 52 -14.10 1.16 3.02
CA LEU A 52 -13.27 2.33 2.76
C LEU A 52 -13.74 3.61 3.49
N PRO A 53 -15.06 3.90 3.60
CA PRO A 53 -15.54 5.11 4.27
C PRO A 53 -15.25 5.16 5.77
N ASP A 54 -14.99 4.01 6.40
CA ASP A 54 -14.76 3.90 7.84
C ASP A 54 -13.27 4.05 8.21
N ILE A 55 -12.39 4.20 7.20
CA ILE A 55 -10.94 4.18 7.37
C ILE A 55 -10.34 5.46 6.82
N GLU A 56 -9.66 6.21 7.68
CA GLU A 56 -8.83 7.34 7.32
C GLU A 56 -7.38 7.07 7.70
N ILE A 57 -6.45 7.46 6.83
CA ILE A 57 -5.01 7.41 7.13
C ILE A 57 -4.50 8.85 7.09
N ALA A 58 -3.83 9.29 8.14
CA ALA A 58 -3.18 10.59 8.19
C ALA A 58 -1.71 10.43 8.60
N GLU A 59 -0.84 11.23 7.99
CA GLU A 59 0.59 11.30 8.30
C GLU A 59 0.91 12.73 8.75
N GLY A 60 1.36 12.91 10.00
CA GLY A 60 1.60 14.23 10.55
C GLY A 60 0.37 15.15 10.52
N GLY A 61 -0.84 14.59 10.63
CA GLY A 61 -2.10 15.32 10.51
C GLY A 61 -2.55 15.61 9.07
N THR A 62 -1.80 15.18 8.05
CA THR A 62 -2.18 15.32 6.64
C THR A 62 -2.84 14.03 6.14
N PRO A 63 -4.10 14.06 5.66
CA PRO A 63 -4.77 12.89 5.10
C PRO A 63 -3.99 12.30 3.91
N GLN A 64 -3.90 10.97 3.89
CA GLN A 64 -3.22 10.19 2.85
C GLN A 64 -4.25 9.44 1.99
N LYS A 65 -3.92 9.26 0.72
CA LYS A 65 -4.77 8.51 -0.21
C LYS A 65 -4.67 7.01 0.06
N ILE A 66 -5.82 6.38 0.27
CA ILE A 66 -5.93 4.93 0.39
C ILE A 66 -6.15 4.35 -1.02
N ALA A 67 -5.24 3.50 -1.48
CA ALA A 67 -5.34 2.88 -2.80
C ALA A 67 -6.40 1.77 -2.84
N SER A 68 -6.44 0.93 -1.81
CA SER A 68 -7.41 -0.14 -1.65
C SER A 68 -7.51 -0.60 -0.21
N VAL A 69 -8.64 -1.20 0.14
CA VAL A 69 -8.85 -1.91 1.39
C VAL A 69 -9.35 -3.31 1.03
N THR A 70 -8.80 -4.32 1.69
CA THR A 70 -9.22 -5.70 1.51
C THR A 70 -9.45 -6.32 2.87
N PHE A 71 -10.70 -6.67 3.16
CA PHE A 71 -11.00 -7.49 4.32
C PHE A 71 -10.37 -8.87 4.13
N ARG A 72 -9.59 -9.30 5.13
CA ARG A 72 -8.99 -10.63 5.17
C ARG A 72 -9.53 -11.35 6.39
N GLU A 73 -10.20 -12.46 6.15
CA GLU A 73 -10.54 -13.36 7.25
C GLU A 73 -9.25 -13.84 7.93
N ALA A 74 -9.34 -14.08 9.24
CA ALA A 74 -8.26 -14.68 9.98
C ALA A 74 -7.97 -16.07 9.42
N ALA A 75 -6.93 -16.17 8.58
CA ALA A 75 -6.39 -17.44 8.16
C ALA A 75 -5.78 -18.16 9.37
N SER A 76 -5.79 -19.48 9.36
CA SER A 76 -5.09 -20.30 10.36
C SER A 76 -3.63 -19.86 10.44
N ARG A 77 -3.24 -19.20 11.55
CA ARG A 77 -1.85 -18.80 11.77
C ARG A 77 -1.05 -20.05 12.12
N ARG A 78 -0.10 -20.43 11.28
CA ARG A 78 0.86 -21.48 11.61
C ARG A 78 1.97 -20.84 12.43
N VAL A 79 2.09 -21.28 13.68
CA VAL A 79 3.21 -20.93 14.55
C VAL A 79 4.06 -22.18 14.69
N ALA A 80 5.35 -22.05 14.38
CA ALA A 80 6.34 -23.10 14.63
C ALA A 80 7.20 -22.67 15.82
N ILE A 81 7.33 -23.56 16.80
CA ILE A 81 8.20 -23.35 17.95
C ILE A 81 9.41 -24.26 17.75
N PHE A 82 10.57 -23.66 17.52
CA PHE A 82 11.83 -24.41 17.42
C PHE A 82 12.40 -24.61 18.82
N LEU A 83 12.57 -25.86 19.22
CA LEU A 83 13.25 -26.22 20.45
C LEU A 83 14.73 -26.40 20.13
N ASP A 84 15.56 -25.48 20.57
CA ASP A 84 17.01 -25.63 20.44
C ASP A 84 17.58 -26.56 21.52
N GLU A 85 18.80 -27.03 21.27
CA GLU A 85 19.55 -27.91 22.16
C GLU A 85 20.15 -27.19 23.38
N TYR A 86 20.17 -25.85 23.37
CA TYR A 86 20.75 -25.03 24.44
C TYR A 86 19.78 -24.81 25.60
N HIS A 87 18.49 -24.66 25.30
CA HIS A 87 17.43 -24.44 26.27
C HIS A 87 16.68 -25.73 26.61
N VAL A 88 16.79 -26.76 25.76
CA VAL A 88 16.17 -28.06 25.99
C VAL A 88 17.18 -29.17 25.72
N SER A 89 17.71 -29.76 26.80
CA SER A 89 18.63 -30.89 26.68
C SER A 89 18.04 -32.02 25.85
N PRO A 90 18.85 -32.75 25.06
CA PRO A 90 18.36 -33.86 24.24
C PRO A 90 17.61 -34.93 25.06
N GLY A 91 16.68 -35.62 24.40
CA GLY A 91 15.98 -36.77 24.95
C GLY A 91 14.73 -36.40 25.76
N ALA A 92 14.65 -36.84 27.01
CA ALA A 92 13.44 -36.75 27.82
C ALA A 92 12.95 -35.30 28.04
N SER A 93 13.85 -34.32 28.04
CA SER A 93 13.48 -32.91 28.16
C SER A 93 12.80 -32.38 26.89
N THR A 94 13.28 -32.76 25.71
CA THR A 94 12.60 -32.43 24.43
C THR A 94 11.20 -33.04 24.36
N ALA A 95 11.03 -34.29 24.80
CA ALA A 95 9.73 -34.95 24.82
C ALA A 95 8.73 -34.20 25.72
N ARG A 96 9.14 -33.83 26.94
CA ARG A 96 8.33 -33.06 27.89
C ARG A 96 7.98 -31.67 27.37
N ALA A 97 8.93 -30.96 26.77
CA ALA A 97 8.70 -29.63 26.18
C ALA A 97 7.69 -29.71 25.03
N ARG A 98 7.83 -30.69 24.12
CA ARG A 98 6.88 -30.92 23.03
C ARG A 98 5.48 -31.21 23.56
N GLU A 99 5.37 -32.09 24.56
CA GLU A 99 4.08 -32.44 25.17
C GLU A 99 3.41 -31.23 25.82
N ALA A 100 4.14 -30.45 26.63
CA ALA A 100 3.62 -29.26 27.30
C ALA A 100 3.15 -28.19 26.30
N LEU A 101 3.94 -27.92 25.24
CA LEU A 101 3.55 -26.97 24.19
C LEU A 101 2.32 -27.45 23.41
N THR A 102 2.23 -28.75 23.13
CA THR A 102 1.05 -29.34 22.47
C THR A 102 -0.19 -29.19 23.34
N ALA A 103 -0.08 -29.49 24.63
CA ALA A 103 -1.19 -29.36 25.59
C ALA A 103 -1.63 -27.89 25.75
N PHE A 104 -0.69 -26.95 25.79
CA PHE A 104 -0.98 -25.52 25.81
C PHE A 104 -1.76 -25.10 24.56
N ALA A 105 -1.26 -25.48 23.38
CA ALA A 105 -1.90 -25.14 22.11
C ALA A 105 -3.34 -25.68 22.05
N VAL A 106 -3.55 -26.95 22.38
CA VAL A 106 -4.89 -27.57 22.40
C VAL A 106 -5.84 -26.88 23.38
N ARG A 107 -5.34 -26.35 24.49
CA ARG A 107 -6.18 -25.74 25.54
C ARG A 107 -6.54 -24.28 25.24
N HIS A 108 -5.67 -23.55 24.57
CA HIS A 108 -5.72 -22.08 24.54
C HIS A 108 -5.76 -21.46 23.14
N LEU A 109 -5.51 -22.24 22.08
CA LEU A 109 -5.56 -21.79 20.69
C LEU A 109 -6.71 -22.49 19.96
#